data_AF-A0A922INB8-F1
#
_entry.id   AF-A0A922INB8-F1
#
_cell.length_a   1.000
_cell.length_b   1.000
_cell.length_c   1.000
_cell.angle_alpha   90.00
_cell.angle_beta   90.00
_cell.angle_gamma   90.00
#
_symmetry.space_group_name_H-M   'P 1'
#
loop_
_entity.id
_entity.type
_entity.pdbx_description
1 polymer ?
#
loop_
_entity_poly.entity_id
_entity_poly.type
_entity_poly.pdbx_seq_one_letter_code
_entity_poly.pdbx_strand_id
1 'polypeptide(L)'
;LWHLAELIFIQVSPPGYLAFNLCSWFYVQSQEAANRAREILDSANREQSSHILLHDKLNNLKSWETNKDFWPTVLSLVLQARCQEAASLLVLHSNSNGRGLRSLRQLLASMPVASHAEKEGMWTEYGAQFSQAWNYWQSECEHRLSSGEFDHVGGDPASVDFIKLIVNILSGRTSIWDDPRILDVTRGSRGWFFRFVSFVFYTDQLVNIDGLSSDLDRWLALTKKGNMEPGSNFDQSVDALITSIFHVDLFSFVRIASEKLSNWWFIAHFTNLLNHIYPGVLNDLQLTHKQDELSLESCPKTVNYKSNAKFNESLYQPVDSSSLVEFFLLGYVESLASETSLLSIALGYLDHCKSGRTRQSTLLLRHAVPVSTRATNWFISQAKVRGLYSTAEELAKLNCRRFTCLSLQSQEGSIINSSNYSPICISIGWALMARDYSMINRLAELSLARDNGFMHKDTLNETITSHASTEVAELAAIILGFCRGSSFDEPSNNNKVNEVNHLQLSPELAFLIRYAELQQSFNDGDCEGAVDRIIDLLVTSPGNSLITTNSTGQDCTNSSTTGFGLRIPTRLKIRLLAEIKMNSK
;
A
#
# COMPACT_ATOMS: atom_id res chain seq x y z
N LEU A 1 16.48 -4.75 6.30
CA LEU A 1 16.38 -4.74 4.82
C LEU A 1 16.13 -3.34 4.29
N TRP A 2 14.95 -2.72 4.51
CA TRP A 2 14.67 -1.36 4.00
C TRP A 2 15.76 -0.36 4.37
N HIS A 3 16.01 -0.15 5.67
CA HIS A 3 17.00 0.84 6.12
C HIS A 3 18.42 0.55 5.60
N LEU A 4 18.79 -0.73 5.43
CA LEU A 4 20.10 -1.11 4.91
C LEU A 4 20.20 -0.80 3.42
N ALA A 5 19.15 -1.12 2.67
CA ALA A 5 19.05 -0.82 1.24
C ALA A 5 19.01 0.69 0.99
N GLU A 6 18.31 1.45 1.83
CA GLU A 6 18.31 2.92 1.78
C GLU A 6 19.70 3.49 2.08
N LEU A 7 20.38 2.99 3.12
CA LEU A 7 21.72 3.43 3.47
C LEU A 7 22.74 3.20 2.35
N ILE A 8 22.63 2.11 1.59
CA ILE A 8 23.61 1.74 0.56
C ILE A 8 23.23 2.24 -0.84
N PHE A 9 21.96 2.09 -1.25
CA PHE A 9 21.52 2.46 -2.60
C PHE A 9 21.11 3.92 -2.75
N ILE A 10 20.70 4.58 -1.65
CA ILE A 10 20.11 5.94 -1.71
C ILE A 10 21.01 6.96 -1.03
N GLN A 11 21.50 6.66 0.18
CA GLN A 11 22.27 7.62 0.95
C GLN A 11 23.72 7.69 0.45
N VAL A 12 24.08 8.83 -0.16
CA VAL A 12 25.47 9.10 -0.54
C VAL A 12 26.26 9.43 0.74
N SER A 13 27.00 8.44 1.24
CA SER A 13 27.91 8.64 2.37
C SER A 13 29.29 9.10 1.86
N PRO A 14 29.87 10.18 2.42
CA PRO A 14 31.26 10.51 2.13
C PRO A 14 32.20 9.38 2.58
N PRO A 15 33.42 9.31 2.01
CA PRO A 15 34.43 8.33 2.43
C PRO A 15 34.68 8.37 3.94
N GLY A 16 34.65 7.20 4.57
CA GLY A 16 34.82 7.06 6.03
C GLY A 16 33.54 7.09 6.86
N TYR A 17 32.42 7.57 6.31
CA TYR A 17 31.13 7.57 7.02
C TYR A 17 30.34 6.30 6.84
N LEU A 18 30.52 5.60 5.73
CA LEU A 18 29.74 4.41 5.43
C LEU A 18 29.89 3.36 6.53
N ALA A 19 31.13 3.06 6.94
CA ALA A 19 31.40 2.14 8.06
C ALA A 19 30.73 2.58 9.37
N PHE A 20 30.81 3.87 9.71
CA PHE A 20 30.17 4.41 10.90
C PHE A 20 28.63 4.32 10.83
N ASN A 21 28.04 4.69 9.70
CA ASN A 21 26.60 4.60 9.48
C ASN A 21 26.10 3.15 9.51
N LEU A 22 26.90 2.20 9.02
CA LEU A 22 26.61 0.77 9.13
C LEU A 22 26.63 0.30 10.60
N CYS A 23 27.62 0.70 11.39
CA CYS A 23 27.63 0.42 12.84
C CYS A 23 26.45 1.09 13.58
N SER A 24 26.09 2.32 13.20
CA SER A 24 24.89 3.00 13.71
C SER A 24 23.61 2.23 13.34
N TRP A 25 23.53 1.72 12.10
CA TRP A 25 22.45 0.84 11.67
C TRP A 25 22.40 -0.44 12.51
N PHE A 26 23.54 -1.09 12.75
CA PHE A 26 23.61 -2.27 13.63
C PHE A 26 23.07 -1.95 15.03
N TYR A 27 23.49 -0.84 15.63
CA TYR A 27 22.96 -0.39 16.91
C TYR A 27 21.43 -0.21 16.91
N VAL A 28 20.88 0.47 15.90
CA VAL A 28 19.43 0.68 15.79
C VAL A 28 18.67 -0.63 15.63
N GLN A 29 19.22 -1.61 14.89
CA GLN A 29 18.59 -2.92 14.72
C GLN A 29 18.75 -3.86 15.93
N SER A 30 19.66 -3.56 16.86
CA SER A 30 19.95 -4.42 18.01
C SER A 30 20.37 -3.63 19.26
N GLN A 31 19.39 -3.01 19.92
CA GLN A 31 19.61 -2.24 21.15
C GLN A 31 19.80 -3.09 22.43
N GLU A 32 19.77 -4.42 22.31
CA GLU A 32 19.88 -5.35 23.44
C GLU A 32 21.08 -5.06 24.35
N ALA A 33 22.26 -4.87 23.76
CA ALA A 33 23.49 -4.60 24.52
C ALA A 33 23.42 -3.29 25.31
N ALA A 34 22.90 -2.22 24.70
CA ALA A 34 22.76 -0.94 25.39
C ALA A 34 21.70 -0.97 26.49
N ASN A 35 20.60 -1.72 26.29
CA ASN A 35 19.59 -1.91 27.33
C ASN A 35 20.16 -2.70 28.51
N ARG A 36 20.84 -3.82 28.26
CA ARG A 36 21.53 -4.60 29.30
C ARG A 36 22.60 -3.80 30.02
N ALA A 37 23.41 -3.01 29.30
CA ALA A 37 24.41 -2.14 29.90
C ALA A 37 23.78 -1.14 30.87
N ARG A 38 22.64 -0.55 30.49
CA ARG A 38 21.87 0.36 31.35
C ARG A 38 21.33 -0.35 32.58
N GLU A 39 20.77 -1.54 32.44
CA GLU A 39 20.29 -2.36 33.57
C GLU A 39 21.40 -2.72 34.56
N ILE A 40 22.59 -3.08 34.06
CA ILE A 40 23.77 -3.36 34.87
C ILE A 40 24.22 -2.09 35.61
N LEU A 41 24.30 -0.94 34.93
CA LEU A 41 24.69 0.32 35.56
C LEU A 41 23.67 0.79 36.61
N ASP A 42 22.37 0.68 36.33
CA ASP A 42 21.30 1.06 37.25
C ASP A 42 21.26 0.16 38.49
N SER A 43 21.49 -1.15 38.32
CA SER A 43 21.59 -2.08 39.45
C SER A 43 22.82 -1.78 40.31
N ALA A 44 23.98 -1.51 39.69
CA ALA A 44 25.18 -1.09 40.42
C ALA A 44 24.96 0.23 41.20
N ASN A 45 24.28 1.21 40.62
CA ASN A 45 23.98 2.48 41.28
C ASN A 45 23.00 2.33 42.45
N ARG A 46 21.99 1.46 42.33
CA ARG A 46 21.06 1.13 43.43
C ARG A 46 21.77 0.43 44.60
N GLU A 47 22.68 -0.49 44.31
CA GLU A 47 23.49 -1.18 45.33
C GLU A 47 24.47 -0.22 46.04
N GLN A 48 24.99 0.79 45.35
CA GLN A 48 25.80 1.84 45.98
C GLN A 48 24.98 2.80 46.86
N SER A 49 23.74 3.09 46.48
CA SER A 49 22.85 4.03 47.18
C SER A 49 22.13 3.42 48.38
N SER A 50 21.91 2.10 48.36
CA SER A 50 21.38 1.36 49.51
C SER A 50 22.53 1.08 50.48
N HIS A 51 22.53 1.72 51.64
CA HIS A 51 23.43 1.43 52.75
C HIS A 51 23.15 0.02 53.30
N ILE A 52 23.55 -1.03 52.59
CA ILE A 52 23.62 -2.38 53.15
C ILE A 52 24.74 -2.36 54.20
N LEU A 53 24.39 -2.78 55.41
CA LEU A 53 25.25 -2.85 56.59
C LEU A 53 26.64 -3.39 56.23
N LEU A 54 27.68 -2.74 56.75
CA LEU A 54 29.11 -3.01 56.49
C LEU A 54 29.52 -4.49 56.58
N HIS A 55 28.73 -5.33 57.24
CA HIS A 55 28.99 -6.76 57.38
C HIS A 55 28.74 -7.60 56.12
N ASP A 56 27.88 -7.15 55.19
CA ASP A 56 27.58 -7.87 53.94
C ASP A 56 28.50 -7.47 52.78
N LYS A 57 29.08 -6.26 52.83
CA LYS A 57 30.07 -5.77 51.85
C LYS A 57 31.39 -6.55 51.86
N LEU A 58 31.75 -7.18 52.98
CA LEU A 58 32.99 -7.94 53.10
C LEU A 58 32.89 -9.36 52.54
N ASN A 59 31.67 -9.93 52.46
CA ASN A 59 31.43 -11.32 52.05
C ASN A 59 30.71 -11.45 50.69
N ASN A 60 30.05 -10.40 50.20
CA ASN A 60 29.39 -10.36 48.89
C ASN A 60 29.82 -9.13 48.08
N LEU A 61 31.12 -8.97 47.81
CA LEU A 61 31.53 -8.10 46.71
C LEU A 61 31.11 -8.79 45.42
N LYS A 62 29.86 -8.59 45.00
CA LYS A 62 29.30 -9.18 43.78
C LYS A 62 30.17 -8.74 42.61
N SER A 63 31.00 -9.67 42.17
CA SER A 63 31.92 -9.51 41.06
C SER A 63 31.09 -9.46 39.79
N TRP A 64 30.91 -8.26 39.23
CA TRP A 64 30.09 -8.07 38.02
C TRP A 64 30.63 -8.86 36.84
N GLU A 65 31.95 -9.10 36.79
CA GLU A 65 32.60 -9.92 35.78
C GLU A 65 32.18 -11.41 35.83
N THR A 66 31.68 -11.91 36.97
CA THR A 66 31.11 -13.27 37.06
C THR A 66 29.68 -13.37 36.52
N ASN A 67 29.04 -12.23 36.24
CA ASN A 67 27.74 -12.23 35.57
C ASN A 67 27.93 -12.69 34.12
N LYS A 68 27.14 -13.70 33.71
CA LYS A 68 27.15 -14.26 32.36
C LYS A 68 26.92 -13.21 31.28
N ASP A 69 26.21 -12.14 31.59
CA ASP A 69 25.86 -11.09 30.62
C ASP A 69 26.89 -9.96 30.54
N PHE A 70 27.83 -9.84 31.48
CA PHE A 70 28.74 -8.69 31.56
C PHE A 70 29.67 -8.61 30.35
N TRP A 71 30.54 -9.61 30.16
CA TRP A 71 31.51 -9.64 29.06
C TRP A 71 30.86 -9.69 27.67
N PRO A 72 29.79 -10.48 27.44
CA PRO A 72 29.03 -10.41 26.19
C PRO A 72 28.47 -9.03 25.89
N THR A 73 28.01 -8.30 26.91
CA THR A 73 27.51 -6.91 26.74
C THR A 73 28.65 -5.96 26.36
N VAL A 74 29.80 -6.02 27.04
CA VAL A 74 30.99 -5.23 26.67
C VAL A 74 31.40 -5.50 25.23
N LEU A 75 31.50 -6.78 24.85
CA LEU A 75 31.90 -7.20 23.51
C LEU A 75 30.91 -6.69 22.45
N SER A 76 29.60 -6.83 22.70
CA SER A 76 28.56 -6.37 21.77
C SER A 76 28.60 -4.84 21.59
N LEU A 77 28.83 -4.07 22.65
CA LEU A 77 29.01 -2.61 22.56
C LEU A 77 30.24 -2.23 21.73
N VAL A 78 31.36 -2.95 21.87
CA VAL A 78 32.55 -2.74 21.05
C VAL A 78 32.26 -3.04 19.58
N LEU A 79 31.58 -4.15 19.26
CA LEU A 79 31.20 -4.49 17.88
C LEU A 79 30.27 -3.43 17.25
N GLN A 80 29.44 -2.77 18.06
CA GLN A 80 28.58 -1.65 17.64
C GLN A 80 29.31 -0.29 17.58
N ALA A 81 30.65 -0.27 17.73
CA ALA A 81 31.48 0.94 17.82
C ALA A 81 31.11 1.90 18.99
N ARG A 82 30.46 1.39 20.05
CA ARG A 82 30.07 2.14 21.27
C ARG A 82 31.13 2.00 22.37
N CYS A 83 32.37 2.33 22.01
CA CYS A 83 33.54 2.14 22.88
C CYS A 83 33.46 2.92 24.19
N GLN A 84 32.80 4.08 24.22
CA GLN A 84 32.62 4.86 25.44
C GLN A 84 31.70 4.17 26.46
N GLU A 85 30.60 3.57 26.01
CA GLU A 85 29.72 2.79 26.87
C GLU A 85 30.40 1.52 27.37
N ALA A 86 31.12 0.82 26.50
CA ALA A 86 31.94 -0.32 26.90
C ALA A 86 32.97 0.08 27.99
N ALA A 87 33.66 1.21 27.80
CA ALA A 87 34.63 1.73 28.76
C ALA A 87 33.98 2.15 30.11
N SER A 88 32.72 2.59 30.09
CA SER A 88 31.95 2.91 31.29
C SER A 88 31.55 1.66 32.07
N LEU A 89 31.15 0.58 31.38
CA LEU A 89 30.79 -0.69 32.00
C LEU A 89 32.00 -1.36 32.66
N LEU A 90 33.18 -1.26 32.03
CA LEU A 90 34.44 -1.80 32.56
C LEU A 90 34.89 -1.15 33.89
N VAL A 91 34.32 -0.01 34.29
CA VAL A 91 34.56 0.60 35.61
C VAL A 91 34.05 -0.31 36.75
N LEU A 92 32.98 -1.06 36.49
CA LEU A 92 32.33 -1.92 37.48
C LEU A 92 33.13 -3.19 37.80
N HIS A 93 34.12 -3.53 36.98
CA HIS A 93 34.98 -4.69 37.22
C HIS A 93 35.76 -4.51 38.54
N SER A 94 35.87 -5.57 39.33
CA SER A 94 36.63 -5.58 40.59
C SER A 94 38.06 -5.02 40.49
N ASN A 95 38.79 -5.38 39.44
CA ASN A 95 40.14 -4.90 39.12
C ASN A 95 40.16 -3.71 38.12
N SER A 96 39.13 -2.86 38.08
CA SER A 96 39.03 -1.73 37.12
C SER A 96 40.17 -0.72 37.23
N ASN A 97 40.82 -0.63 38.39
CA ASN A 97 42.01 0.20 38.63
C ASN A 97 43.34 -0.48 38.25
N GLY A 98 43.30 -1.75 37.85
CA GLY A 98 44.45 -2.48 37.35
C GLY A 98 45.00 -1.86 36.06
N ARG A 99 46.32 -1.99 35.85
CA ARG A 99 47.03 -1.38 34.72
C ARG A 99 46.40 -1.75 33.37
N GLY A 100 46.13 -3.03 33.14
CA GLY A 100 45.59 -3.50 31.86
C GLY A 100 44.15 -3.04 31.59
N LEU A 101 43.25 -3.06 32.58
CA LEU A 101 41.88 -2.57 32.40
C LEU A 101 41.84 -1.05 32.21
N ARG A 102 42.71 -0.30 32.89
CA ARG A 102 42.89 1.14 32.63
C ARG A 102 43.42 1.38 31.21
N SER A 103 44.39 0.58 30.77
CA SER A 103 44.94 0.65 29.41
C SER A 103 43.86 0.36 28.36
N LEU A 104 43.05 -0.69 28.52
CA LEU A 104 41.92 -0.99 27.64
C LEU A 104 40.89 0.13 27.61
N ARG A 105 40.46 0.64 28.77
CA ARG A 105 39.51 1.76 28.85
C ARG A 105 40.05 3.01 28.17
N GLN A 106 41.36 3.27 28.28
CA GLN A 106 42.01 4.37 27.56
C GLN A 106 41.94 4.15 26.05
N LEU A 107 42.27 2.96 25.55
CA LEU A 107 42.20 2.64 24.11
C LEU A 107 40.77 2.83 23.57
N LEU A 108 39.76 2.35 24.30
CA LEU A 108 38.35 2.51 23.95
C LEU A 108 37.93 3.99 23.97
N ALA A 109 38.38 4.75 24.97
CA ALA A 109 38.04 6.17 25.09
C ALA A 109 38.74 7.04 24.04
N SER A 110 39.93 6.64 23.60
CA SER A 110 40.74 7.37 22.60
C SER A 110 40.44 6.97 21.15
N MET A 111 39.46 6.10 20.91
CA MET A 111 39.08 5.68 19.56
C MET A 111 38.73 6.93 18.72
N PRO A 112 39.39 7.16 17.58
CA PRO A 112 39.06 8.28 16.71
C PRO A 112 37.62 8.16 16.22
N VAL A 113 36.84 9.22 16.32
CA VAL A 113 35.49 9.30 15.80
C VAL A 113 35.51 10.20 14.57
N ALA A 114 34.91 9.74 13.47
CA ALA A 114 34.67 10.59 12.32
C ALA A 114 33.70 11.70 12.74
N SER A 115 34.22 12.86 13.12
CA SER A 115 33.40 13.99 13.54
C SER A 115 32.57 14.49 12.37
N HIS A 116 31.28 14.74 12.58
CA HIS A 116 30.37 15.41 11.64
C HIS A 116 30.87 16.82 11.30
N ALA A 117 31.89 16.92 10.44
CA ALA A 117 32.17 18.13 9.71
C ALA A 117 31.22 18.15 8.51
N GLU A 118 30.01 18.62 8.75
CA GLU A 118 28.92 18.79 7.75
C GLU A 118 29.27 19.75 6.61
N LYS A 119 30.49 20.30 6.57
CA LYS A 119 30.93 21.19 5.50
C LYS A 119 31.45 20.35 4.33
N GLU A 120 30.56 20.16 3.37
CA GLU A 120 30.80 19.67 2.02
C GLU A 120 32.09 20.30 1.45
N GLY A 121 33.05 19.45 1.05
CA GLY A 121 34.31 19.87 0.40
C GLY A 121 35.59 19.84 1.26
N MET A 122 35.51 19.70 2.59
CA MET A 122 36.70 19.64 3.46
C MET A 122 37.23 18.20 3.72
N TRP A 123 36.47 17.15 3.35
CA TRP A 123 36.80 15.75 3.63
C TRP A 123 38.18 15.29 3.12
N THR A 124 38.73 15.89 2.08
CA THR A 124 40.05 15.51 1.55
C THR A 124 41.19 15.84 2.52
N GLU A 125 41.10 16.95 3.25
CA GLU A 125 42.11 17.34 4.26
C GLU A 125 41.86 16.65 5.61
N TYR A 126 40.59 16.53 6.03
CA TYR A 126 40.23 15.88 7.29
C TYR A 126 40.28 14.35 7.24
N GLY A 127 40.04 13.76 6.07
CA GLY A 127 40.11 12.31 5.85
C GLY A 127 41.53 11.76 6.00
N ALA A 128 42.54 12.49 5.53
CA ALA A 128 43.94 12.10 5.71
C ALA A 128 44.37 12.18 7.19
N GLN A 129 43.99 13.25 7.90
CA GLN A 129 44.24 13.42 9.33
C GLN A 129 43.53 12.34 10.16
N PHE A 130 42.26 12.05 9.81
CA PHE A 130 41.50 10.97 10.44
C PHE A 130 42.13 9.61 10.17
N SER A 131 42.51 9.31 8.92
CA SER A 131 43.20 8.07 8.54
C SER A 131 44.48 7.88 9.35
N GLN A 132 45.28 8.95 9.48
CA GLN A 132 46.51 8.92 10.27
C GLN A 132 46.23 8.66 11.75
N ALA A 133 45.24 9.34 12.33
CA ALA A 133 44.84 9.12 13.72
C ALA A 133 44.32 7.70 13.95
N TRP A 134 43.53 7.17 13.02
CA TRP A 134 43.02 5.79 13.04
C TRP A 134 44.14 4.77 12.98
N ASN A 135 45.04 4.88 11.99
CA ASN A 135 46.17 3.97 11.83
C ASN A 135 47.12 4.02 13.04
N TYR A 136 47.36 5.22 13.60
CA TYR A 136 48.13 5.37 14.82
C TYR A 136 47.46 4.67 16.00
N TRP A 137 46.15 4.89 16.20
CA TRP A 137 45.39 4.26 17.26
C TRP A 137 45.36 2.72 17.14
N GLN A 138 45.16 2.17 15.93
CA GLN A 138 45.20 0.73 15.70
C GLN A 138 46.61 0.15 15.93
N SER A 139 47.65 0.87 15.50
CA SER A 139 49.05 0.48 15.76
C SER A 139 49.35 0.46 17.26
N GLU A 140 48.78 1.39 18.03
CA GLU A 140 48.91 1.43 19.49
C GLU A 140 48.18 0.25 20.15
N CYS A 141 46.98 -0.11 19.68
CA CYS A 141 46.27 -1.32 20.12
C CYS A 141 47.13 -2.59 19.89
N GLU A 142 47.72 -2.73 18.71
CA GLU A 142 48.58 -3.86 18.34
C GLU A 142 49.90 -3.88 19.12
N HIS A 143 50.51 -2.71 19.34
CA HIS A 143 51.72 -2.58 20.14
C HIS A 143 51.49 -3.01 21.59
N ARG A 144 50.40 -2.53 22.22
CA ARG A 144 50.07 -2.91 23.60
C ARG A 144 49.75 -4.39 23.72
N LEU A 145 49.05 -4.95 22.73
CA LEU A 145 48.77 -6.38 22.67
C LEU A 145 50.05 -7.22 22.56
N SER A 146 50.95 -6.87 21.64
CA SER A 146 52.21 -7.60 21.42
C SER A 146 53.21 -7.43 22.56
N SER A 147 53.14 -6.33 23.31
CA SER A 147 53.97 -6.10 24.50
C SER A 147 53.61 -6.96 25.72
N GLY A 148 52.51 -7.73 25.65
CA GLY A 148 52.03 -8.56 26.75
C GLY A 148 51.37 -7.77 27.89
N GLU A 149 50.99 -6.50 27.66
CA GLU A 149 50.36 -5.65 28.69
C GLU A 149 49.05 -6.26 29.24
N PHE A 150 48.40 -7.12 28.45
CA PHE A 150 47.14 -7.77 28.78
C PHE A 150 47.24 -9.21 29.31
N ASP A 151 48.43 -9.76 29.52
CA ASP A 151 48.61 -11.19 29.86
C ASP A 151 48.12 -11.56 31.28
N HIS A 152 48.05 -10.60 32.20
CA HIS A 152 47.74 -10.84 33.62
C HIS A 152 46.65 -9.90 34.16
N VAL A 153 45.61 -9.63 33.36
CA VAL A 153 44.58 -8.62 33.66
C VAL A 153 43.29 -9.24 34.19
N GLY A 154 42.54 -8.51 35.03
CA GLY A 154 41.21 -8.94 35.50
C GLY A 154 41.24 -9.91 36.69
N GLY A 155 42.37 -10.57 36.96
CA GLY A 155 42.51 -11.48 38.11
C GLY A 155 41.96 -12.89 37.88
N ASP A 156 41.27 -13.11 36.75
CA ASP A 156 40.78 -14.40 36.30
C ASP A 156 41.08 -14.65 34.80
N PRO A 157 41.21 -15.91 34.35
CA PRO A 157 41.53 -16.23 32.96
C PRO A 157 40.47 -15.78 31.94
N ALA A 158 39.18 -15.78 32.30
CA ALA A 158 38.11 -15.44 31.37
C ALA A 158 38.17 -13.95 30.99
N SER A 159 38.43 -13.08 31.98
CA SER A 159 38.65 -11.65 31.77
C SER A 159 39.86 -11.39 30.88
N VAL A 160 40.97 -12.12 31.05
CA VAL A 160 42.14 -12.04 30.14
C VAL A 160 41.73 -12.36 28.71
N ASP A 161 40.98 -13.45 28.51
CA ASP A 161 40.58 -13.90 27.18
C ASP A 161 39.62 -12.92 26.49
N PHE A 162 38.69 -12.31 27.22
CA PHE A 162 37.79 -11.29 26.67
C PHE A 162 38.52 -9.99 26.35
N ILE A 163 39.41 -9.53 27.23
CA ILE A 163 40.21 -8.33 27.01
C ILE A 163 41.10 -8.51 25.77
N LYS A 164 41.81 -9.65 25.67
CA LYS A 164 42.60 -9.97 24.48
C LYS A 164 41.73 -10.00 23.23
N LEU A 165 40.55 -10.63 23.27
CA LEU A 165 39.63 -10.65 22.14
C LEU A 165 39.22 -9.24 21.71
N ILE A 166 38.83 -8.39 22.66
CA ILE A 166 38.46 -6.99 22.39
C ILE A 166 39.63 -6.25 21.76
N VAL A 167 40.84 -6.33 22.32
CA VAL A 167 42.00 -5.63 21.76
C VAL A 167 42.36 -6.16 20.37
N ASN A 168 42.25 -7.47 20.13
CA ASN A 168 42.42 -8.03 18.78
C ASN A 168 41.43 -7.43 17.76
N ILE A 169 40.18 -7.18 18.17
CA ILE A 169 39.17 -6.48 17.34
C ILE A 169 39.61 -5.04 17.08
N LEU A 170 39.99 -4.29 18.13
CA LEU A 170 40.41 -2.89 18.00
C LEU A 170 41.64 -2.73 17.08
N SER A 171 42.56 -3.70 17.11
CA SER A 171 43.74 -3.75 16.22
C SER A 171 43.41 -4.08 14.76
N GLY A 172 42.16 -4.39 14.42
CA GLY A 172 41.76 -4.73 13.05
C GLY A 172 42.23 -6.10 12.56
N ARG A 173 42.46 -7.06 13.47
CA ARG A 173 42.88 -8.42 13.07
C ARG A 173 41.74 -9.17 12.39
N THR A 174 42.04 -9.84 11.27
CA THR A 174 41.05 -10.55 10.45
C THR A 174 40.81 -12.00 10.87
N SER A 175 41.69 -12.59 11.65
CA SER A 175 41.63 -14.03 12.03
C SER A 175 40.69 -14.35 13.19
N ILE A 176 40.18 -13.33 13.89
CA ILE A 176 39.42 -13.50 15.14
C ILE A 176 37.91 -13.60 14.95
N TRP A 177 37.41 -13.38 13.73
CA TRP A 177 35.98 -13.18 13.47
C TRP A 177 35.12 -14.46 13.49
N ASP A 178 35.77 -15.63 13.46
CA ASP A 178 35.14 -16.94 13.67
C ASP A 178 35.16 -17.37 15.16
N ASP A 179 35.62 -16.51 16.09
CA ASP A 179 35.61 -16.80 17.52
C ASP A 179 34.17 -17.05 18.03
N PRO A 180 33.89 -18.16 18.74
CA PRO A 180 32.55 -18.48 19.24
C PRO A 180 31.89 -17.37 20.04
N ARG A 181 32.67 -16.58 20.81
CA ARG A 181 32.13 -15.49 21.62
C ARG A 181 31.61 -14.35 20.75
N ILE A 182 32.23 -14.08 19.60
CA ILE A 182 31.75 -13.10 18.62
C ILE A 182 30.50 -13.63 17.93
N LEU A 183 30.47 -14.91 17.56
CA LEU A 183 29.29 -15.56 16.98
C LEU A 183 28.08 -15.44 17.93
N ASP A 184 28.25 -15.73 19.22
CA ASP A 184 27.17 -15.71 20.20
C ASP A 184 26.55 -14.31 20.36
N VAL A 185 27.37 -13.26 20.53
CA VAL A 185 26.87 -11.88 20.70
C VAL A 185 26.26 -11.27 19.44
N THR A 186 26.51 -11.88 18.27
CA THR A 186 25.99 -11.42 16.98
C THR A 186 24.88 -12.31 16.44
N ARG A 187 24.13 -12.98 17.31
CA ARG A 187 22.97 -13.85 16.97
C ARG A 187 23.35 -15.10 16.15
N GLY A 188 24.56 -15.62 16.36
CA GLY A 188 25.03 -16.85 15.74
C GLY A 188 25.16 -16.75 14.21
N SER A 189 24.89 -17.85 13.51
CA SER A 189 24.96 -17.89 12.04
C SER A 189 24.03 -16.88 11.35
N ARG A 190 22.87 -16.60 11.95
CA ARG A 190 21.82 -15.73 11.39
C ARG A 190 22.15 -14.24 11.37
N GLY A 191 23.11 -13.78 12.17
CA GLY A 191 23.49 -12.37 12.24
C GLY A 191 24.87 -12.09 11.64
N TRP A 192 25.31 -12.89 10.66
CA TRP A 192 26.61 -12.72 10.00
C TRP A 192 26.83 -11.30 9.47
N PHE A 193 25.77 -10.64 9.00
CA PHE A 193 25.82 -9.27 8.50
C PHE A 193 26.14 -8.25 9.59
N PHE A 194 25.76 -8.48 10.85
CA PHE A 194 26.17 -7.62 11.96
C PHE A 194 27.67 -7.78 12.27
N ARG A 195 28.20 -9.00 12.17
CA ARG A 195 29.64 -9.23 12.25
C ARG A 195 30.38 -8.60 11.08
N PHE A 196 29.87 -8.75 9.86
CA PHE A 196 30.46 -8.16 8.67
C PHE A 196 30.56 -6.63 8.80
N VAL A 197 29.49 -5.97 9.25
CA VAL A 197 29.52 -4.52 9.52
C VAL A 197 30.62 -4.15 10.51
N SER A 198 30.75 -4.91 11.60
CA SER A 198 31.80 -4.70 12.60
C SER A 198 33.20 -4.96 12.03
N PHE A 199 33.34 -5.98 11.19
CA PHE A 199 34.56 -6.30 10.47
C PHE A 199 35.00 -5.16 9.57
N VAL A 200 34.08 -4.63 8.76
CA VAL A 200 34.35 -3.49 7.88
C VAL A 200 34.80 -2.29 8.72
N PHE A 201 34.10 -1.96 9.80
CA PHE A 201 34.47 -0.84 10.68
C PHE A 201 35.91 -0.95 11.22
N TYR A 202 36.31 -2.12 11.73
CA TYR A 202 37.64 -2.28 12.32
C TYR A 202 38.75 -2.61 11.31
N THR A 203 38.44 -3.02 10.07
CA THR A 203 39.45 -3.44 9.08
C THR A 203 39.57 -2.52 7.88
N ASP A 204 38.51 -1.79 7.52
CA ASP A 204 38.50 -0.77 6.48
C ASP A 204 37.51 0.36 6.83
N GLN A 205 37.90 1.22 7.78
CA GLN A 205 37.06 2.32 8.23
C GLN A 205 36.79 3.36 7.12
N LEU A 206 37.63 3.44 6.09
CA LEU A 206 37.52 4.40 4.99
C LEU A 206 36.81 3.83 3.75
N VAL A 207 36.15 2.67 3.91
CA VAL A 207 35.39 2.02 2.84
C VAL A 207 34.41 2.99 2.16
N ASN A 208 34.42 2.95 0.84
CA ASN A 208 33.42 3.58 -0.01
C ASN A 208 32.44 2.53 -0.53
N ILE A 209 31.33 2.97 -1.13
CA ILE A 209 30.34 2.08 -1.75
C ILE A 209 31.01 1.11 -2.74
N ASP A 210 31.98 1.58 -3.53
CA ASP A 210 32.73 0.77 -4.49
C ASP A 210 33.61 -0.33 -3.84
N GLY A 211 34.11 -0.08 -2.62
CA GLY A 211 34.98 -1.01 -1.90
C GLY A 211 34.21 -2.08 -1.12
N LEU A 212 32.95 -1.80 -0.78
CA LEU A 212 32.12 -2.65 0.10
C LEU A 212 31.93 -4.07 -0.45
N SER A 213 31.78 -4.21 -1.77
CA SER A 213 31.66 -5.51 -2.43
C SER A 213 32.93 -6.35 -2.28
N SER A 214 34.11 -5.71 -2.43
CA SER A 214 35.39 -6.40 -2.26
C SER A 214 35.66 -6.81 -0.82
N ASP A 215 35.20 -6.00 0.14
CA ASP A 215 35.26 -6.35 1.56
C ASP A 215 34.35 -7.53 1.90
N LEU A 216 33.18 -7.60 1.28
CA LEU A 216 32.27 -8.73 1.44
C LEU A 216 32.90 -10.02 0.89
N ASP A 217 33.49 -9.97 -0.31
CA ASP A 217 34.19 -11.13 -0.88
C ASP A 217 35.35 -11.59 0.01
N ARG A 218 36.13 -10.64 0.53
CA ARG A 218 37.19 -10.90 1.51
C ARG A 218 36.63 -11.55 2.78
N TRP A 219 35.54 -11.03 3.32
CA TRP A 219 34.86 -11.58 4.50
C TRP A 219 34.35 -13.00 4.27
N LEU A 220 33.69 -13.25 3.15
CA LEU A 220 33.14 -14.56 2.78
C LEU A 220 34.23 -15.60 2.50
N ALA A 221 35.41 -15.17 2.04
CA ALA A 221 36.56 -16.04 1.87
C ALA A 221 37.23 -16.40 3.22
N LEU A 222 37.26 -15.45 4.15
CA LEU A 222 37.87 -15.62 5.48
C LEU A 222 36.99 -16.43 6.43
N THR A 223 35.69 -16.20 6.39
CA THR A 223 34.74 -16.88 7.27
C THR A 223 34.26 -18.18 6.64
N LYS A 224 34.38 -19.29 7.37
CA LYS A 224 33.89 -20.57 6.87
C LYS A 224 32.37 -20.50 6.73
N LYS A 225 31.88 -20.39 5.49
CA LYS A 225 30.47 -20.61 5.11
C LYS A 225 29.94 -22.01 5.48
N GLY A 226 30.76 -22.85 6.13
CA GLY A 226 30.66 -24.31 6.15
C GLY A 226 29.92 -24.96 7.32
N ASN A 227 29.40 -24.22 8.30
CA ASN A 227 28.63 -24.82 9.42
C ASN A 227 27.24 -24.19 9.59
N MET A 228 26.59 -23.81 8.49
CA MET A 228 25.17 -23.47 8.53
C MET A 228 24.34 -24.72 8.30
N GLU A 229 23.70 -25.22 9.36
CA GLU A 229 22.42 -25.92 9.22
C GLU A 229 21.55 -25.10 8.25
N PRO A 230 20.90 -25.71 7.25
CA PRO A 230 20.08 -24.96 6.31
C PRO A 230 19.00 -24.23 7.09
N GLY A 231 19.17 -22.91 7.22
CA GLY A 231 18.15 -22.04 7.80
C GLY A 231 16.85 -22.16 7.02
N SER A 232 15.78 -21.58 7.57
CA SER A 232 14.50 -21.57 6.87
C SER A 232 14.66 -20.98 5.45
N ASN A 233 13.82 -21.35 4.50
CA ASN A 233 13.85 -20.78 3.14
C ASN A 233 13.78 -19.24 3.16
N PHE A 234 13.12 -18.68 4.17
CA PHE A 234 13.07 -17.24 4.41
C PHE A 234 14.42 -16.67 4.86
N ASP A 235 15.11 -17.33 5.80
CA ASP A 235 16.45 -16.92 6.26
C ASP A 235 17.43 -16.86 5.07
N GLN A 236 17.40 -17.87 4.20
CA GLN A 236 18.22 -17.91 2.97
C GLN A 236 17.89 -16.76 2.01
N SER A 237 16.61 -16.39 1.91
CA SER A 237 16.16 -15.28 1.06
C SER A 237 16.61 -13.93 1.63
N VAL A 238 16.57 -13.76 2.95
CA VAL A 238 17.09 -12.57 3.64
C VAL A 238 18.60 -12.48 3.47
N ASP A 239 19.33 -13.57 3.62
CA ASP A 239 20.78 -13.62 3.41
C ASP A 239 21.15 -13.25 1.98
N ALA A 240 20.41 -13.77 0.99
CA ALA A 240 20.61 -13.41 -0.42
C ALA A 240 20.34 -11.91 -0.67
N LEU A 241 19.28 -11.35 -0.08
CA LEU A 241 18.98 -9.92 -0.18
C LEU A 241 20.06 -9.04 0.44
N ILE A 242 20.52 -9.38 1.64
CA ILE A 242 21.58 -8.63 2.34
C ILE A 242 22.90 -8.71 1.55
N THR A 243 23.21 -9.89 1.00
CA THR A 243 24.37 -10.10 0.13
C THR A 243 24.29 -9.21 -1.11
N SER A 244 23.13 -9.16 -1.80
CA SER A 244 22.94 -8.26 -2.94
C SER A 244 23.05 -6.79 -2.56
N ILE A 245 22.53 -6.38 -1.39
CA ILE A 245 22.69 -5.01 -0.90
C ILE A 245 24.18 -4.66 -0.70
N PHE A 246 24.96 -5.52 -0.03
CA PHE A 246 26.38 -5.25 0.22
C PHE A 246 27.26 -5.34 -1.03
N HIS A 247 26.90 -6.15 -2.03
CA HIS A 247 27.50 -6.12 -3.36
C HIS A 247 27.09 -4.90 -4.19
N VAL A 248 26.16 -4.08 -3.69
CA VAL A 248 25.58 -2.94 -4.41
C VAL A 248 24.90 -3.39 -5.72
N ASP A 249 24.38 -4.62 -5.72
CA ASP A 249 23.66 -5.20 -6.86
C ASP A 249 22.15 -4.96 -6.71
N LEU A 250 21.72 -3.81 -7.25
CA LEU A 250 20.33 -3.42 -7.25
C LEU A 250 19.45 -4.38 -8.07
N PHE A 251 19.97 -4.97 -9.15
CA PHE A 251 19.21 -5.88 -10.02
C PHE A 251 18.83 -7.15 -9.27
N SER A 252 19.83 -7.83 -8.69
CA SER A 252 19.57 -9.03 -7.90
C SER A 252 18.70 -8.73 -6.69
N PHE A 253 18.92 -7.58 -6.04
CA PHE A 253 18.08 -7.16 -4.91
C PHE A 253 16.60 -7.03 -5.30
N VAL A 254 16.28 -6.28 -6.37
CA VAL A 254 14.90 -6.10 -6.84
C VAL A 254 14.27 -7.43 -7.24
N ARG A 255 15.00 -8.27 -7.98
CA ARG A 255 14.52 -9.58 -8.42
C ARG A 255 14.21 -10.49 -7.23
N ILE A 256 15.19 -10.71 -6.34
CA ILE A 256 15.02 -11.57 -5.16
C ILE A 256 13.91 -11.02 -4.25
N ALA A 257 13.84 -9.70 -4.07
CA ALA A 257 12.82 -9.08 -3.23
C ALA A 257 11.42 -9.33 -3.81
N SER A 258 11.25 -9.21 -5.12
CA SER A 258 9.96 -9.46 -5.79
C SER A 258 9.54 -10.94 -5.79
N GLU A 259 10.49 -11.87 -5.89
CA GLU A 259 10.20 -13.31 -5.96
C GLU A 259 10.03 -13.95 -4.58
N LYS A 260 10.83 -13.52 -3.59
CA LYS A 260 10.99 -14.22 -2.31
C LYS A 260 10.28 -13.53 -1.16
N LEU A 261 10.06 -12.22 -1.21
CA LEU A 261 9.26 -11.55 -0.19
C LEU A 261 7.79 -11.75 -0.50
N SER A 262 7.02 -12.22 0.48
CA SER A 262 5.56 -12.34 0.38
C SER A 262 4.86 -10.98 0.31
N ASN A 263 5.57 -9.90 0.64
CA ASN A 263 5.01 -8.56 0.75
C ASN A 263 5.38 -7.69 -0.46
N TRP A 264 4.41 -7.49 -1.35
CA TRP A 264 4.52 -6.58 -2.49
C TRP A 264 4.67 -5.10 -2.10
N TRP A 265 4.23 -4.71 -0.89
CA TRP A 265 4.41 -3.34 -0.37
C TRP A 265 5.89 -2.94 -0.40
N PHE A 266 6.76 -3.82 0.09
CA PHE A 266 8.19 -3.52 0.22
C PHE A 266 8.79 -3.15 -1.14
N ILE A 267 8.60 -4.01 -2.15
CA ILE A 267 9.21 -3.81 -3.45
C ILE A 267 8.54 -2.68 -4.24
N ALA A 268 7.22 -2.54 -4.15
CA ALA A 268 6.48 -1.48 -4.82
C ALA A 268 6.90 -0.09 -4.33
N HIS A 269 7.00 0.09 -3.02
CA HIS A 269 7.40 1.37 -2.45
C HIS A 269 8.89 1.65 -2.61
N PHE A 270 9.74 0.64 -2.48
CA PHE A 270 11.18 0.84 -2.63
C PHE A 270 11.55 1.20 -4.07
N THR A 271 11.00 0.49 -5.06
CA THR A 271 11.23 0.81 -6.48
C THR A 271 10.64 2.14 -6.87
N ASN A 272 9.47 2.51 -6.32
CA ASN A 272 8.90 3.84 -6.51
C ASN A 272 9.80 4.94 -5.92
N LEU A 273 10.31 4.76 -4.70
CA LEU A 273 11.25 5.68 -4.07
C LEU A 273 12.52 5.82 -4.90
N LEU A 274 13.11 4.70 -5.34
CA LEU A 274 14.31 4.70 -6.19
C LEU A 274 14.07 5.45 -7.50
N ASN A 275 12.93 5.25 -8.16
CA ASN A 275 12.63 5.94 -9.42
C ASN A 275 12.42 7.45 -9.22
N HIS A 276 11.96 7.88 -8.04
CA HIS A 276 11.88 9.31 -7.71
C HIS A 276 13.25 9.94 -7.47
N ILE A 277 14.18 9.21 -6.85
CA ILE A 277 15.52 9.71 -6.52
C ILE A 277 16.45 9.63 -7.74
N TYR A 278 16.38 8.52 -8.48
CA TYR A 278 17.18 8.25 -9.66
C TYR A 278 16.28 7.83 -10.84
N PRO A 279 15.68 8.81 -11.55
CA PRO A 279 14.84 8.51 -12.70
C PRO A 279 15.59 7.71 -13.77
N GLY A 280 15.03 6.57 -14.17
CA GLY A 280 15.59 5.73 -15.24
C GLY A 280 16.56 4.63 -14.80
N VAL A 281 16.97 4.55 -13.53
CA VAL A 281 17.84 3.45 -13.02
C VAL A 281 17.22 2.07 -13.22
N LEU A 282 15.88 1.99 -13.23
CA LEU A 282 15.16 0.73 -13.41
C LEU A 282 14.93 0.37 -14.90
N ASN A 283 15.25 1.25 -15.85
CA ASN A 283 15.15 0.96 -17.29
C ASN A 283 16.19 -0.05 -17.75
N ASP A 284 17.39 0.05 -17.18
CA ASP A 284 18.49 -0.87 -17.49
C ASP A 284 18.15 -2.30 -17.06
N LEU A 285 17.27 -2.47 -16.05
CA LEU A 285 16.77 -3.78 -15.62
C LEU A 285 15.87 -4.46 -16.67
N GLN A 286 15.21 -3.69 -17.56
CA GLN A 286 14.37 -4.25 -18.62
C GLN A 286 15.17 -4.66 -19.86
N LEU A 287 16.31 -4.01 -20.07
CA LEU A 287 17.18 -4.28 -21.21
C LEU A 287 18.00 -5.57 -20.99
N THR A 288 18.37 -5.90 -19.76
CA THR A 288 19.07 -7.15 -19.45
C THR A 288 18.21 -8.39 -19.65
N HIS A 289 16.90 -8.31 -19.36
CA HIS A 289 15.97 -9.42 -19.61
C HIS A 289 15.77 -9.72 -21.12
N LYS A 290 16.14 -8.77 -22.01
CA LYS A 290 16.21 -8.97 -23.46
C LYS A 290 17.60 -9.38 -23.95
N GLN A 291 18.67 -9.12 -23.20
CA GLN A 291 20.03 -9.51 -23.54
C GLN A 291 20.34 -10.97 -23.16
N ASP A 292 19.58 -11.58 -22.25
CA ASP A 292 19.73 -13.01 -21.94
C ASP A 292 19.33 -13.97 -23.10
N GLU A 293 18.79 -13.46 -24.21
CA GLU A 293 18.62 -14.22 -25.47
C GLU A 293 19.73 -13.97 -26.52
N LEU A 294 20.67 -13.04 -26.28
CA LEU A 294 21.75 -12.71 -27.21
C LEU A 294 23.09 -12.54 -26.48
N SER A 295 23.83 -13.65 -26.42
CA SER A 295 25.30 -13.80 -26.29
C SER A 295 26.17 -12.61 -25.82
N LEU A 296 26.95 -12.89 -24.76
CA LEU A 296 28.32 -12.44 -24.43
C LEU A 296 28.91 -11.29 -25.29
N GLU A 297 29.15 -10.14 -24.66
CA GLU A 297 30.48 -9.50 -24.45
C GLU A 297 30.33 -8.02 -24.05
N SER A 298 31.20 -7.59 -23.13
CA SER A 298 31.52 -6.20 -22.72
C SER A 298 30.59 -5.48 -21.73
N CYS A 299 31.00 -5.47 -20.47
CA CYS A 299 30.65 -4.43 -19.49
C CYS A 299 31.36 -3.11 -19.84
N PRO A 300 30.73 -1.93 -19.69
CA PRO A 300 31.46 -0.70 -19.47
C PRO A 300 31.63 -0.44 -17.96
N LYS A 301 32.90 -0.30 -17.59
CA LYS A 301 33.38 0.21 -16.31
C LYS A 301 32.99 1.69 -16.15
N THR A 302 32.74 2.10 -14.91
CA THR A 302 32.90 3.46 -14.36
C THR A 302 32.11 4.60 -15.02
N VAL A 303 31.08 5.11 -14.33
CA VAL A 303 30.56 6.46 -14.58
C VAL A 303 31.13 7.41 -13.53
N ASN A 304 32.27 8.00 -13.89
CA ASN A 304 32.94 9.07 -13.16
C ASN A 304 32.42 10.40 -13.74
N TYR A 305 31.58 11.14 -13.01
CA TYR A 305 31.12 12.45 -13.47
C TYR A 305 32.22 13.50 -13.30
N LYS A 306 32.96 13.78 -14.38
CA LYS A 306 33.60 15.08 -14.60
C LYS A 306 33.09 15.67 -15.91
N SER A 307 32.62 16.91 -15.79
CA SER A 307 31.98 17.75 -16.80
C SER A 307 32.89 18.08 -17.99
N ASN A 308 32.31 18.01 -19.19
CA ASN A 308 32.38 18.99 -20.29
C ASN A 308 32.25 18.31 -21.66
N ALA A 309 31.02 18.17 -22.15
CA ALA A 309 30.76 18.01 -23.59
C ALA A 309 29.34 18.52 -23.90
N LYS A 310 29.24 19.36 -24.93
CA LYS A 310 27.98 19.88 -25.48
C LYS A 310 27.06 18.71 -25.86
N PHE A 311 25.90 18.62 -25.20
CA PHE A 311 24.86 17.64 -25.52
C PHE A 311 24.12 18.07 -26.80
N ASN A 312 24.18 17.22 -27.83
CA ASN A 312 23.26 17.29 -28.95
C ASN A 312 21.96 16.59 -28.53
N GLU A 313 20.95 17.41 -28.29
CA GLU A 313 19.60 17.08 -27.88
C GLU A 313 18.76 16.72 -29.11
N SER A 314 18.77 15.46 -29.59
CA SER A 314 17.72 15.02 -30.55
C SER A 314 17.47 13.52 -30.78
N LEU A 315 18.15 12.55 -30.15
CA LEU A 315 17.97 11.13 -30.54
C LEU A 315 17.78 10.09 -29.41
N TYR A 316 17.33 10.51 -28.22
CA TYR A 316 16.85 9.57 -27.20
C TYR A 316 15.41 9.89 -26.83
N GLN A 317 14.46 9.16 -27.42
CA GLN A 317 13.13 9.02 -26.81
C GLN A 317 13.28 8.08 -25.60
N PRO A 318 12.87 8.49 -24.39
CA PRO A 318 12.98 7.64 -23.22
C PRO A 318 11.97 6.49 -23.35
N VAL A 319 12.45 5.26 -23.39
CA VAL A 319 11.62 4.09 -23.10
C VAL A 319 11.25 4.18 -21.61
N ASP A 320 9.95 4.16 -21.34
CA ASP A 320 9.32 4.57 -20.10
C ASP A 320 9.71 3.69 -18.87
N SER A 321 10.51 4.25 -17.96
CA SER A 321 10.79 3.71 -16.62
C SER A 321 9.56 3.55 -15.75
N SER A 322 8.43 4.12 -16.17
CA SER A 322 7.15 3.87 -15.53
C SER A 322 6.74 2.40 -15.55
N SER A 323 7.19 1.58 -16.51
CA SER A 323 6.63 0.23 -16.69
C SER A 323 6.99 -0.79 -15.59
N LEU A 324 8.22 -0.82 -15.05
CA LEU A 324 8.59 -1.76 -13.97
C LEU A 324 8.04 -1.31 -12.60
N VAL A 325 8.14 -0.02 -12.30
CA VAL A 325 7.59 0.56 -11.06
C VAL A 325 6.08 0.39 -11.03
N GLU A 326 5.42 0.70 -12.14
CA GLU A 326 3.98 0.50 -12.29
C GLU A 326 3.61 -0.98 -12.21
N PHE A 327 4.43 -1.91 -12.72
CA PHE A 327 4.20 -3.35 -12.52
C PHE A 327 4.16 -3.73 -11.03
N PHE A 328 5.15 -3.32 -10.24
CA PHE A 328 5.17 -3.64 -8.80
C PHE A 328 4.04 -2.95 -8.03
N LEU A 329 3.76 -1.68 -8.35
CA LEU A 329 2.63 -0.94 -7.76
C LEU A 329 1.30 -1.62 -8.08
N LEU A 330 1.09 -2.07 -9.33
CA LEU A 330 -0.11 -2.78 -9.73
C LEU A 330 -0.25 -4.11 -8.99
N GLY A 331 0.83 -4.89 -8.85
CA GLY A 331 0.83 -6.12 -8.06
C GLY A 331 0.46 -5.87 -6.59
N TYR A 332 0.98 -4.79 -5.99
CA TYR A 332 0.60 -4.39 -4.63
C TYR A 332 -0.86 -3.94 -4.52
N VAL A 333 -1.35 -3.16 -5.48
CA VAL A 333 -2.76 -2.74 -5.55
C VAL A 333 -3.70 -3.94 -5.67
N GLU A 334 -3.36 -4.94 -6.47
CA GLU A 334 -4.15 -6.17 -6.57
C GLU A 334 -4.19 -6.94 -5.25
N SER A 335 -3.07 -6.98 -4.52
CA SER A 335 -3.01 -7.54 -3.17
C SER A 335 -3.90 -6.76 -2.19
N LEU A 336 -3.87 -5.43 -2.20
CA LEU A 336 -4.74 -4.60 -1.37
C LEU A 336 -6.21 -4.76 -1.73
N ALA A 337 -6.53 -4.79 -3.03
CA ALA A 337 -7.90 -4.88 -3.51
C ALA A 337 -8.54 -6.22 -3.13
N SER A 338 -7.76 -7.27 -2.85
CA SER A 338 -8.31 -8.55 -2.37
C SER A 338 -9.20 -8.39 -1.13
N GLU A 339 -8.95 -7.38 -0.29
CA GLU A 339 -9.78 -6.99 0.84
C GLU A 339 -10.65 -5.77 0.53
N THR A 340 -11.97 -5.89 0.72
CA THR A 340 -12.92 -4.80 0.42
C THR A 340 -12.73 -3.56 1.31
N SER A 341 -12.22 -3.72 2.53
CA SER A 341 -11.87 -2.63 3.45
C SER A 341 -10.73 -1.75 2.92
N LEU A 342 -9.76 -2.35 2.23
CA LEU A 342 -8.56 -1.68 1.72
C LEU A 342 -8.72 -1.17 0.28
N LEU A 343 -9.86 -1.46 -0.36
CA LEU A 343 -10.12 -1.07 -1.75
C LEU A 343 -10.04 0.45 -1.97
N SER A 344 -10.45 1.26 -1.00
CA SER A 344 -10.32 2.73 -1.09
C SER A 344 -8.86 3.18 -1.22
N ILE A 345 -7.96 2.53 -0.48
CA ILE A 345 -6.52 2.78 -0.54
C ILE A 345 -5.96 2.29 -1.88
N ALA A 346 -6.36 1.08 -2.31
CA ALA A 346 -5.97 0.50 -3.59
C ALA A 346 -6.34 1.43 -4.78
N LEU A 347 -7.55 2.00 -4.77
CA LEU A 347 -7.98 2.96 -5.78
C LEU A 347 -7.19 4.27 -5.73
N GLY A 348 -6.81 4.72 -4.52
CA GLY A 348 -5.96 5.90 -4.33
C GLY A 348 -4.56 5.75 -4.94
N TYR A 349 -3.96 4.56 -4.85
CA TYR A 349 -2.70 4.29 -5.58
C TYR A 349 -2.88 4.39 -7.09
N LEU A 350 -3.98 3.85 -7.63
CA LEU A 350 -4.25 3.88 -9.06
C LEU A 350 -4.56 5.29 -9.59
N ASP A 351 -4.99 6.22 -8.74
CA ASP A 351 -5.21 7.63 -9.12
C ASP A 351 -3.89 8.29 -9.57
N HIS A 352 -2.74 7.76 -9.15
CA HIS A 352 -1.41 8.23 -9.51
C HIS A 352 -0.71 7.40 -10.61
N CYS A 353 -1.33 6.32 -11.11
CA CYS A 353 -0.76 5.47 -12.17
C CYS A 353 -1.21 5.90 -13.57
N LYS A 354 -0.30 5.87 -14.57
CA LYS A 354 -0.62 6.20 -15.97
C LYS A 354 -1.69 5.27 -16.57
N SER A 355 -1.61 3.97 -16.25
CA SER A 355 -2.57 2.93 -16.66
C SER A 355 -3.69 2.68 -15.64
N GLY A 356 -3.81 3.53 -14.62
CA GLY A 356 -4.68 3.32 -13.47
C GLY A 356 -6.16 3.20 -13.82
N ARG A 357 -6.67 4.01 -14.75
CA ARG A 357 -8.12 4.09 -15.07
C ARG A 357 -8.73 2.75 -15.48
N THR A 358 -8.07 2.00 -16.36
CA THR A 358 -8.55 0.69 -16.84
C THR A 358 -8.54 -0.35 -15.72
N ARG A 359 -7.59 -0.25 -14.80
CA ARG A 359 -7.49 -1.15 -13.64
C ARG A 359 -8.52 -0.78 -12.58
N GLN A 360 -8.77 0.51 -12.35
CA GLN A 360 -9.81 1.01 -11.45
C GLN A 360 -11.19 0.51 -11.86
N SER A 361 -11.54 0.61 -13.16
CA SER A 361 -12.82 0.10 -13.66
C SER A 361 -12.96 -1.40 -13.42
N THR A 362 -11.91 -2.17 -13.72
CA THR A 362 -11.90 -3.63 -13.54
C THR A 362 -12.07 -4.03 -12.07
N LEU A 363 -11.36 -3.35 -11.15
CA LEU A 363 -11.47 -3.63 -9.70
C LEU A 363 -12.86 -3.27 -9.16
N LEU A 364 -13.39 -2.11 -9.52
CA LEU A 364 -14.73 -1.70 -9.10
C LEU A 364 -15.79 -2.72 -9.55
N LEU A 365 -15.73 -3.17 -10.81
CA LEU A 365 -16.66 -4.19 -11.34
C LEU A 365 -16.48 -5.54 -10.65
N ARG A 366 -15.24 -5.97 -10.38
CA ARG A 366 -14.93 -7.22 -9.69
C ARG A 366 -15.47 -7.26 -8.26
N HIS A 367 -15.37 -6.16 -7.52
CA HIS A 367 -15.78 -6.09 -6.11
C HIS A 367 -17.25 -5.72 -5.91
N ALA A 368 -17.92 -5.20 -6.95
CA ALA A 368 -19.33 -4.84 -6.88
C ALA A 368 -20.33 -6.00 -7.12
N VAL A 369 -19.81 -7.23 -7.33
CA VAL A 369 -20.55 -8.51 -7.31
C VAL A 369 -21.45 -8.56 -6.05
N PRO A 370 -22.67 -9.15 -6.08
CA PRO A 370 -23.88 -8.56 -5.52
C PRO A 370 -23.84 -8.25 -4.01
N VAL A 371 -23.32 -7.08 -3.67
CA VAL A 371 -23.36 -6.49 -2.32
C VAL A 371 -24.69 -5.74 -2.10
N SER A 372 -24.92 -5.20 -0.90
CA SER A 372 -26.12 -4.42 -0.59
C SER A 372 -26.25 -3.15 -1.43
N THR A 373 -27.46 -2.61 -1.57
CA THR A 373 -27.75 -1.33 -2.26
C THR A 373 -26.82 -0.20 -1.80
N ARG A 374 -26.54 -0.13 -0.49
CA ARG A 374 -25.64 0.88 0.11
C ARG A 374 -24.20 0.73 -0.40
N ALA A 375 -23.70 -0.50 -0.48
CA ALA A 375 -22.36 -0.78 -1.00
C ALA A 375 -22.28 -0.46 -2.50
N THR A 376 -23.28 -0.84 -3.30
CA THR A 376 -23.34 -0.48 -4.73
C THR A 376 -23.30 1.04 -4.94
N ASN A 377 -24.07 1.80 -4.16
CA ASN A 377 -24.03 3.26 -4.22
C ASN A 377 -22.66 3.83 -3.87
N TRP A 378 -21.96 3.22 -2.92
CA TRP A 378 -20.57 3.57 -2.63
C TRP A 378 -19.66 3.30 -3.84
N PHE A 379 -19.72 2.13 -4.48
CA PHE A 379 -18.93 1.83 -5.69
C PHE A 379 -19.20 2.82 -6.83
N ILE A 380 -20.47 3.16 -7.06
CA ILE A 380 -20.86 4.16 -8.08
C ILE A 380 -20.31 5.53 -7.72
N SER A 381 -20.35 5.94 -6.45
CA SER A 381 -19.74 7.20 -6.01
C SER A 381 -18.23 7.23 -6.27
N GLN A 382 -17.53 6.11 -6.00
CA GLN A 382 -16.09 6.00 -6.22
C GLN A 382 -15.72 6.05 -7.72
N ALA A 383 -16.55 5.49 -8.59
CA ALA A 383 -16.37 5.57 -10.04
C ALA A 383 -16.62 7.01 -10.55
N LYS A 384 -17.69 7.67 -10.08
CA LYS A 384 -18.03 9.04 -10.46
C LYS A 384 -16.95 10.05 -10.06
N VAL A 385 -16.46 9.98 -8.83
CA VAL A 385 -15.37 10.86 -8.34
C VAL A 385 -14.11 10.77 -9.22
N ARG A 386 -13.88 9.61 -9.84
CA ARG A 386 -12.72 9.35 -10.72
C ARG A 386 -13.02 9.55 -12.21
N GLY A 387 -14.21 10.04 -12.56
CA GLY A 387 -14.64 10.26 -13.95
C GLY A 387 -14.91 8.97 -14.75
N LEU A 388 -15.08 7.83 -14.09
CA LEU A 388 -15.37 6.52 -14.70
C LEU A 388 -16.88 6.33 -14.89
N TYR A 389 -17.49 7.18 -15.73
CA TYR A 389 -18.95 7.19 -15.94
C TYR A 389 -19.47 5.91 -16.59
N SER A 390 -18.73 5.33 -17.54
CA SER A 390 -19.10 4.05 -18.18
C SER A 390 -19.13 2.91 -17.17
N THR A 391 -18.18 2.87 -16.24
CA THR A 391 -18.14 1.88 -15.15
C THR A 391 -19.29 2.07 -14.17
N ALA A 392 -19.62 3.32 -13.81
CA ALA A 392 -20.79 3.62 -12.97
C ALA A 392 -22.09 3.11 -13.63
N GLU A 393 -22.22 3.27 -14.95
CA GLU A 393 -23.35 2.77 -15.72
C GLU A 393 -23.39 1.23 -15.72
N GLU A 394 -22.26 0.57 -15.95
CA GLU A 394 -22.17 -0.90 -15.90
C GLU A 394 -22.49 -1.47 -14.52
N LEU A 395 -22.05 -0.82 -13.44
CA LEU A 395 -22.38 -1.18 -12.07
C LEU A 395 -23.89 -1.10 -11.79
N ALA A 396 -24.54 -0.06 -12.32
CA ALA A 396 -25.98 0.10 -12.24
C ALA A 396 -26.70 -0.98 -13.10
N LYS A 397 -26.21 -1.30 -14.31
CA LYS A 397 -26.74 -2.37 -15.17
C LYS A 397 -26.65 -3.74 -14.49
N LEU A 398 -25.54 -4.05 -13.84
CA LEU A 398 -25.35 -5.32 -13.11
C LEU A 398 -26.39 -5.48 -11.99
N ASN A 399 -26.63 -4.43 -11.21
CA ASN A 399 -27.66 -4.46 -10.17
C ASN A 399 -29.08 -4.48 -10.75
N CYS A 400 -29.34 -3.73 -11.82
CA CYS A 400 -30.60 -3.76 -12.54
C CYS A 400 -30.95 -5.19 -13.00
N ARG A 401 -30.01 -5.90 -13.64
CA ARG A 401 -30.19 -7.29 -14.08
C ARG A 401 -30.52 -8.23 -12.90
N ARG A 402 -29.83 -8.07 -11.77
CA ARG A 402 -30.09 -8.86 -10.55
C ARG A 402 -31.53 -8.70 -10.05
N PHE A 403 -31.96 -7.46 -9.82
CA PHE A 403 -33.31 -7.21 -9.31
C PHE A 403 -34.39 -7.52 -10.35
N THR A 404 -34.08 -7.41 -11.64
CA THR A 404 -34.99 -7.84 -12.72
C THR A 404 -35.20 -9.35 -12.71
N CYS A 405 -34.14 -10.16 -12.52
CA CYS A 405 -34.28 -11.61 -12.35
C CYS A 405 -35.16 -11.97 -11.13
N LEU A 406 -34.99 -11.27 -10.01
CA LEU A 406 -35.85 -11.46 -8.83
C LEU A 406 -37.31 -11.08 -9.11
N SER A 407 -37.52 -10.01 -9.88
CA SER A 407 -38.86 -9.56 -10.30
C SER A 407 -39.56 -10.60 -11.18
N LEU A 408 -38.82 -11.26 -12.08
CA LEU A 408 -39.36 -12.32 -12.96
C LEU A 408 -39.59 -13.64 -12.21
N GLN A 409 -38.74 -14.01 -11.25
CA GLN A 409 -38.92 -15.23 -10.43
C GLN A 409 -40.13 -15.15 -9.48
N SER A 410 -40.56 -13.95 -9.10
CA SER A 410 -41.80 -13.77 -8.33
C SER A 410 -43.09 -14.17 -9.07
N GLN A 411 -42.99 -14.51 -10.37
CA GLN A 411 -44.11 -15.03 -11.18
C GLN A 411 -44.46 -16.50 -10.86
N GLU A 412 -43.53 -17.29 -10.32
CA GLU A 412 -43.71 -18.72 -10.07
C GLU A 412 -43.83 -19.01 -8.57
N GLY A 413 -45.00 -18.76 -7.99
CA GLY A 413 -45.54 -19.53 -6.87
C GLY A 413 -44.73 -19.69 -5.57
N SER A 414 -43.74 -18.83 -5.27
CA SER A 414 -43.01 -18.89 -4.00
C SER A 414 -43.33 -17.70 -3.10
N ILE A 415 -43.99 -18.01 -1.99
CA ILE A 415 -44.24 -17.11 -0.86
C ILE A 415 -42.88 -16.73 -0.26
N ILE A 416 -42.33 -15.58 -0.64
CA ILE A 416 -41.22 -14.98 0.09
C ILE A 416 -41.77 -13.86 0.95
N ASN A 417 -41.69 -14.10 2.27
CA ASN A 417 -42.08 -13.20 3.34
C ASN A 417 -41.46 -11.80 3.20
N SER A 418 -42.32 -10.79 3.41
CA SER A 418 -42.03 -9.53 4.11
C SER A 418 -40.75 -8.78 3.73
N SER A 419 -40.75 -8.12 2.56
CA SER A 419 -40.02 -6.86 2.43
C SER A 419 -40.95 -5.83 1.80
N ASN A 420 -41.09 -4.65 2.43
CA ASN A 420 -42.06 -3.61 2.09
C ASN A 420 -41.82 -2.91 0.73
N TYR A 421 -41.00 -3.47 -0.16
CA TYR A 421 -40.59 -2.82 -1.40
C TYR A 421 -40.65 -3.79 -2.57
N SER A 422 -41.28 -3.36 -3.66
CA SER A 422 -41.37 -4.16 -4.87
C SER A 422 -40.02 -4.29 -5.58
N PRO A 423 -39.56 -5.50 -5.91
CA PRO A 423 -38.34 -5.72 -6.69
C PRO A 423 -38.32 -4.95 -8.03
N ILE A 424 -39.49 -4.69 -8.61
CA ILE A 424 -39.65 -3.91 -9.85
C ILE A 424 -39.29 -2.44 -9.62
N CYS A 425 -39.74 -1.84 -8.51
CA CYS A 425 -39.42 -0.45 -8.16
C CYS A 425 -37.92 -0.24 -7.88
N ILE A 426 -37.26 -1.23 -7.28
CA ILE A 426 -35.81 -1.21 -7.11
C ILE A 426 -35.10 -1.37 -8.46
N SER A 427 -35.58 -2.29 -9.31
CA SER A 427 -35.01 -2.54 -10.65
C SER A 427 -35.08 -1.31 -11.56
N ILE A 428 -36.18 -0.57 -11.53
CA ILE A 428 -36.35 0.62 -12.38
C ILE A 428 -35.46 1.77 -11.90
N GLY A 429 -35.28 1.94 -10.58
CA GLY A 429 -34.32 2.90 -10.04
C GLY A 429 -32.89 2.64 -10.55
N TRP A 430 -32.47 1.37 -10.54
CA TRP A 430 -31.18 0.98 -11.13
C TRP A 430 -31.13 1.13 -12.65
N ALA A 431 -32.22 0.86 -13.37
CA ALA A 431 -32.32 1.03 -14.83
C ALA A 431 -32.18 2.50 -15.24
N LEU A 432 -32.79 3.41 -14.48
CA LEU A 432 -32.67 4.87 -14.63
C LEU A 432 -31.23 5.33 -14.39
N MET A 433 -30.60 4.86 -13.31
CA MET A 433 -29.18 5.15 -13.04
C MET A 433 -28.24 4.58 -14.12
N ALA A 434 -28.60 3.45 -14.72
CA ALA A 434 -27.89 2.79 -15.80
C ALA A 434 -28.14 3.40 -17.19
N ARG A 435 -29.05 4.39 -17.32
CA ARG A 435 -29.52 4.94 -18.60
C ARG A 435 -29.96 3.85 -19.60
N ASP A 436 -30.48 2.71 -19.11
CA ASP A 436 -30.93 1.58 -19.94
C ASP A 436 -32.42 1.71 -20.27
N TYR A 437 -32.73 2.50 -21.28
CA TYR A 437 -34.10 2.80 -21.71
C TYR A 437 -34.90 1.56 -22.14
N SER A 438 -34.22 0.55 -22.68
CA SER A 438 -34.87 -0.70 -23.09
C SER A 438 -35.42 -1.46 -21.89
N MET A 439 -34.66 -1.49 -20.79
CA MET A 439 -35.07 -2.12 -19.55
C MET A 439 -36.13 -1.31 -18.81
N ILE A 440 -36.03 0.03 -18.82
CA ILE A 440 -37.05 0.91 -18.23
C ILE A 440 -38.42 0.64 -18.88
N ASN A 441 -38.47 0.62 -20.21
CA ASN A 441 -39.71 0.35 -20.96
C ASN A 441 -40.27 -1.03 -20.63
N ARG A 442 -39.41 -2.06 -20.61
CA ARG A 442 -39.83 -3.42 -20.28
C ARG A 442 -40.35 -3.57 -18.85
N LEU A 443 -39.73 -2.88 -17.88
CA LEU A 443 -40.19 -2.89 -16.48
C LEU A 443 -41.51 -2.12 -16.32
N ALA A 444 -41.68 -1.00 -17.02
CA ALA A 444 -42.92 -0.25 -17.07
C ALA A 444 -44.06 -1.09 -17.68
N GLU A 445 -43.82 -1.74 -18.82
CA GLU A 445 -44.77 -2.68 -19.45
C GLU A 445 -45.15 -3.82 -18.50
N LEU A 446 -44.16 -4.46 -17.86
CA LEU A 446 -44.41 -5.55 -16.90
C LEU A 446 -45.22 -5.10 -15.69
N SER A 447 -44.93 -3.92 -15.13
CA SER A 447 -45.67 -3.36 -14.00
C SER A 447 -47.13 -3.06 -14.37
N LEU A 448 -47.34 -2.40 -15.52
CA LEU A 448 -48.68 -2.07 -16.02
C LEU A 448 -49.46 -3.32 -16.46
N ALA A 449 -48.80 -4.37 -16.95
CA ALA A 449 -49.42 -5.65 -17.27
C ALA A 449 -49.77 -6.47 -16.03
N ARG A 450 -48.98 -6.35 -14.95
CA ARG A 450 -49.25 -7.00 -13.65
C ARG A 450 -50.41 -6.36 -12.89
N ASP A 451 -50.72 -5.10 -13.19
CA ASP A 451 -51.89 -4.42 -12.62
C ASP A 451 -53.20 -5.06 -13.13
N ASN A 452 -53.57 -6.16 -12.47
CA ASN A 452 -54.86 -6.81 -12.63
C ASN A 452 -55.94 -5.95 -11.97
N GLY A 453 -56.29 -4.86 -12.65
CA GLY A 453 -57.48 -4.09 -12.31
C GLY A 453 -58.70 -5.01 -12.26
N PHE A 454 -59.27 -5.16 -11.06
CA PHE A 454 -60.62 -5.64 -10.76
C PHE A 454 -61.18 -6.70 -11.74
N MET A 455 -60.64 -7.92 -11.72
CA MET A 455 -61.25 -9.06 -12.44
C MET A 455 -61.59 -10.26 -11.55
N HIS A 456 -61.79 -10.06 -10.25
CA HIS A 456 -62.68 -10.91 -9.45
C HIS A 456 -63.01 -10.22 -8.13
N LYS A 457 -64.24 -9.72 -8.02
CA LYS A 457 -64.88 -9.47 -6.72
C LYS A 457 -65.41 -10.81 -6.22
N ASP A 458 -64.50 -11.72 -5.88
CA ASP A 458 -64.85 -12.90 -5.08
C ASP A 458 -64.11 -12.80 -3.74
N THR A 459 -64.82 -12.12 -2.84
CA THR A 459 -64.93 -12.21 -1.38
C THR A 459 -63.91 -12.95 -0.50
N LEU A 460 -62.64 -13.17 -0.86
CA LEU A 460 -61.72 -13.88 0.06
C LEU A 460 -60.24 -13.47 0.15
N ASN A 461 -59.71 -12.45 -0.57
CA ASN A 461 -58.30 -12.04 -0.35
C ASN A 461 -58.07 -10.53 -0.57
N GLU A 462 -58.39 -9.71 0.44
CA GLU A 462 -58.14 -8.25 0.47
C GLU A 462 -56.64 -7.87 0.58
N THR A 463 -55.75 -8.82 0.87
CA THR A 463 -54.32 -8.52 1.07
C THR A 463 -53.52 -8.45 -0.24
N ILE A 464 -53.92 -9.18 -1.29
CA ILE A 464 -53.11 -9.33 -2.52
C ILE A 464 -53.33 -8.15 -3.51
N THR A 465 -54.49 -7.51 -3.49
CA THR A 465 -54.86 -6.42 -4.41
C THR A 465 -54.32 -5.04 -4.00
N SER A 466 -53.87 -4.87 -2.76
CA SER A 466 -53.29 -3.62 -2.25
C SER A 466 -51.82 -3.40 -2.65
N HIS A 467 -51.09 -4.48 -2.93
CA HIS A 467 -49.66 -4.41 -3.26
C HIS A 467 -49.39 -4.02 -4.72
N ALA A 468 -50.22 -4.46 -5.68
CA ALA A 468 -50.07 -4.04 -7.08
C ALA A 468 -50.46 -2.57 -7.32
N SER A 469 -51.35 -2.03 -6.48
CA SER A 469 -51.82 -0.65 -6.57
C SER A 469 -50.82 0.38 -6.05
N THR A 470 -50.05 0.01 -5.02
CA THR A 470 -48.94 0.79 -4.48
C THR A 470 -47.70 0.74 -5.39
N GLU A 471 -47.43 -0.40 -6.04
CA GLU A 471 -46.32 -0.57 -6.98
C GLU A 471 -46.32 0.44 -8.15
N VAL A 472 -47.46 0.64 -8.83
CA VAL A 472 -47.54 1.56 -9.98
C VAL A 472 -47.35 3.01 -9.55
N ALA A 473 -47.89 3.39 -8.38
CA ALA A 473 -47.71 4.72 -7.79
C ALA A 473 -46.25 4.99 -7.40
N GLU A 474 -45.60 4.04 -6.72
CA GLU A 474 -44.19 4.11 -6.34
C GLU A 474 -43.28 4.19 -7.56
N LEU A 475 -43.53 3.36 -8.57
CA LEU A 475 -42.78 3.35 -9.82
C LEU A 475 -42.89 4.69 -10.56
N ALA A 476 -44.12 5.23 -10.64
CA ALA A 476 -44.40 6.53 -11.25
C ALA A 476 -43.69 7.68 -10.50
N ALA A 477 -43.70 7.66 -9.16
CA ALA A 477 -43.00 8.64 -8.34
C ALA A 477 -41.47 8.58 -8.50
N ILE A 478 -40.88 7.38 -8.59
CA ILE A 478 -39.43 7.20 -8.82
C ILE A 478 -39.02 7.78 -10.18
N ILE A 479 -39.79 7.50 -11.24
CA ILE A 479 -39.54 8.01 -12.59
C ILE A 479 -39.64 9.55 -12.61
N LEU A 480 -40.70 10.11 -12.04
CA LEU A 480 -40.91 11.56 -11.97
C LEU A 480 -39.79 12.25 -11.18
N GLY A 481 -39.40 11.67 -10.05
CA GLY A 481 -38.28 12.15 -9.22
C GLY A 481 -36.96 12.17 -9.98
N PHE A 482 -36.67 11.16 -10.80
CA PHE A 482 -35.48 11.13 -11.64
C PHE A 482 -35.52 12.18 -12.76
N CYS A 483 -36.67 12.35 -13.42
CA CYS A 483 -36.88 13.37 -14.45
C CYS A 483 -36.73 14.81 -13.91
N ARG A 484 -37.06 15.05 -12.65
CA ARG A 484 -36.87 16.35 -11.98
C ARG A 484 -35.48 16.51 -11.37
N GLY A 485 -34.89 15.45 -10.83
CA GLY A 485 -33.59 15.47 -10.14
C GLY A 485 -32.38 15.75 -11.03
N SER A 486 -32.47 15.52 -12.35
CA SER A 486 -31.46 15.94 -13.33
C SER A 486 -31.27 17.46 -13.43
N SER A 487 -32.11 18.26 -12.77
CA SER A 487 -32.04 19.72 -12.79
C SER A 487 -31.20 20.36 -11.68
N PHE A 488 -30.82 19.63 -10.62
CA PHE A 488 -30.30 20.24 -9.37
C PHE A 488 -28.83 20.02 -9.00
N ASP A 489 -28.06 19.17 -9.67
CA ASP A 489 -26.62 19.01 -9.39
C ASP A 489 -25.75 19.61 -10.52
N GLU A 490 -24.90 20.57 -10.13
CA GLU A 490 -23.83 21.31 -10.86
C GLU A 490 -24.15 22.63 -11.63
N PRO A 491 -23.28 23.66 -11.45
CA PRO A 491 -23.45 24.99 -12.02
C PRO A 491 -22.96 25.07 -13.47
N SER A 492 -23.72 25.86 -14.25
CA SER A 492 -23.31 26.50 -15.51
C SER A 492 -22.59 25.65 -16.57
N ASN A 493 -23.36 25.01 -17.44
CA ASN A 493 -23.02 24.96 -18.87
C ASN A 493 -24.28 24.84 -19.73
N ASN A 494 -24.37 25.62 -20.81
CA ASN A 494 -25.57 25.92 -21.62
C ASN A 494 -26.12 24.74 -22.46
N ASN A 495 -25.90 23.49 -22.06
CA ASN A 495 -26.46 22.31 -22.71
C ASN A 495 -27.67 21.70 -21.96
N LYS A 496 -28.27 22.44 -21.01
CA LYS A 496 -29.34 21.98 -20.10
C LYS A 496 -30.72 21.74 -20.77
N VAL A 497 -30.91 22.03 -22.06
CA VAL A 497 -32.19 21.83 -22.76
C VAL A 497 -32.29 20.45 -23.43
N ASN A 498 -31.20 19.67 -23.50
CA ASN A 498 -31.17 18.44 -24.30
C ASN A 498 -31.32 17.11 -23.52
N GLU A 499 -31.17 17.06 -22.19
CA GLU A 499 -31.21 15.77 -21.47
C GLU A 499 -32.63 15.20 -21.24
N VAL A 500 -33.66 16.04 -21.11
CA VAL A 500 -35.08 15.58 -21.07
C VAL A 500 -35.53 15.03 -22.45
N ASN A 501 -34.88 15.47 -23.53
CA ASN A 501 -35.16 15.02 -24.90
C ASN A 501 -34.56 13.65 -25.25
N HIS A 502 -33.76 13.04 -24.38
CA HIS A 502 -33.12 11.74 -24.63
C HIS A 502 -33.90 10.53 -24.10
N LEU A 503 -34.99 10.74 -23.35
CA LEU A 503 -35.98 9.70 -23.12
C LEU A 503 -36.84 9.59 -24.39
N GLN A 504 -36.59 8.59 -25.24
CA GLN A 504 -37.62 8.12 -26.17
C GLN A 504 -38.78 7.61 -25.31
N LEU A 505 -39.72 8.51 -25.01
CA LEU A 505 -40.86 8.23 -24.16
C LEU A 505 -41.72 7.15 -24.83
N SER A 506 -41.61 5.93 -24.33
CA SER A 506 -42.62 4.91 -24.60
C SER A 506 -43.98 5.42 -24.11
N PRO A 507 -45.09 5.01 -24.76
CA PRO A 507 -46.44 5.33 -24.30
C PRO A 507 -46.67 5.00 -22.82
N GLU A 508 -46.08 3.91 -22.35
CA GLU A 508 -46.12 3.39 -20.98
C GLU A 508 -45.40 4.33 -20.00
N LEU A 509 -44.22 4.83 -20.38
CA LEU A 509 -43.46 5.77 -19.56
C LEU A 509 -44.11 7.15 -19.50
N ALA A 510 -44.66 7.61 -20.62
CA ALA A 510 -45.44 8.85 -20.68
C ALA A 510 -46.70 8.78 -19.80
N PHE A 511 -47.36 7.62 -19.76
CA PHE A 511 -48.48 7.36 -18.86
C PHE A 511 -48.07 7.45 -17.39
N LEU A 512 -46.96 6.78 -17.00
CA LEU A 512 -46.48 6.79 -15.62
C LEU A 512 -46.07 8.19 -15.13
N ILE A 513 -45.41 8.99 -15.97
CA ILE A 513 -45.05 10.37 -15.63
C ILE A 513 -46.30 11.20 -15.37
N ARG A 514 -47.29 11.14 -16.27
CA ARG A 514 -48.56 11.86 -16.12
C ARG A 514 -49.37 11.37 -14.92
N TYR A 515 -49.32 10.07 -14.63
CA TYR A 515 -49.96 9.47 -13.46
C TYR A 515 -49.33 9.97 -12.15
N ALA A 516 -48.00 10.09 -12.08
CA ALA A 516 -47.31 10.68 -10.92
C ALA A 516 -47.63 12.16 -10.73
N GLU A 517 -47.67 12.94 -11.81
CA GLU A 517 -48.06 14.36 -11.77
C GLU A 517 -49.49 14.52 -11.25
N LEU A 518 -50.42 13.66 -11.69
CA LEU A 518 -51.79 13.64 -11.18
C LEU A 518 -51.85 13.34 -9.68
N GLN A 519 -51.11 12.33 -9.21
CA GLN A 519 -51.02 12.02 -7.78
C GLN A 519 -50.46 13.19 -6.97
N GLN A 520 -49.49 13.91 -7.52
CA GLN A 520 -48.95 15.10 -6.88
C GLN A 520 -50.00 16.23 -6.83
N SER A 521 -50.74 16.50 -7.90
CA SER A 521 -51.81 17.50 -7.90
C SER A 521 -52.89 17.18 -6.85
N PHE A 522 -53.20 15.90 -6.64
CA PHE A 522 -54.09 15.49 -5.55
C PHE A 522 -53.50 15.74 -4.16
N ASN A 523 -52.20 15.50 -3.96
CA ASN A 523 -51.53 15.77 -2.68
C ASN A 523 -51.37 17.28 -2.41
N ASP A 524 -51.15 18.07 -3.45
CA ASP A 524 -50.94 19.53 -3.38
C ASP A 524 -52.29 20.29 -3.30
N GLY A 525 -53.43 19.60 -3.43
CA GLY A 525 -54.78 20.19 -3.37
C GLY A 525 -55.18 20.98 -4.61
N ASP A 526 -54.46 20.81 -5.73
CA ASP A 526 -54.71 21.48 -7.01
C ASP A 526 -55.75 20.72 -7.83
N CYS A 527 -57.03 21.01 -7.55
CA CYS A 527 -58.16 20.37 -8.21
C CYS A 527 -58.23 20.68 -9.72
N GLU A 528 -57.85 21.89 -10.15
CA GLU A 528 -57.89 22.29 -11.56
C GLU A 528 -56.79 21.56 -12.35
N GLY A 529 -55.56 21.57 -11.83
CA GLY A 529 -54.44 20.82 -12.41
C GLY A 529 -54.71 19.30 -12.45
N ALA A 530 -55.33 18.73 -11.41
CA ALA A 530 -55.69 17.31 -11.41
C ALA A 530 -56.71 16.96 -12.51
N VAL A 531 -57.74 17.79 -12.72
CA VAL A 531 -58.76 17.57 -13.75
C VAL A 531 -58.17 17.64 -15.16
N ASP A 532 -57.33 18.63 -15.44
CA ASP A 532 -56.66 18.74 -16.74
C ASP A 532 -55.77 17.53 -17.03
N ARG A 533 -55.03 17.04 -16.01
CA ARG A 533 -54.17 15.86 -16.15
C ARG A 533 -54.94 14.55 -16.29
N ILE A 534 -56.12 14.44 -15.69
CA ILE A 534 -57.05 13.32 -15.90
C ILE A 534 -57.56 13.31 -17.34
N ILE A 535 -57.98 14.47 -17.84
CA ILE A 535 -58.44 14.60 -19.23
C ILE A 535 -57.31 14.17 -20.17
N ASP A 536 -56.10 14.66 -19.93
CA ASP A 536 -54.91 14.28 -20.67
C ASP A 536 -54.63 12.77 -20.66
N LEU A 537 -54.67 12.11 -19.49
CA LEU A 537 -54.47 10.65 -19.34
C LEU A 537 -55.57 9.83 -20.03
N LEU A 538 -56.81 10.33 -20.05
CA LEU A 538 -57.95 9.67 -20.68
C LEU A 538 -57.94 9.85 -22.21
N VAL A 539 -57.52 11.02 -22.69
CA VAL A 539 -57.50 11.44 -24.10
C VAL A 539 -56.27 10.93 -24.85
N THR A 540 -55.14 10.63 -24.18
CA THR A 540 -54.00 10.00 -24.86
C THR A 540 -54.39 8.63 -25.44
N SER A 541 -54.59 8.63 -26.76
CA SER A 541 -54.55 7.49 -27.67
C SER A 541 -53.23 7.59 -28.46
N PRO A 542 -52.66 6.48 -28.94
CA PRO A 542 -51.30 6.46 -29.45
C PRO A 542 -51.20 7.30 -30.73
N GLY A 543 -50.36 8.35 -30.73
CA GLY A 543 -49.97 9.02 -31.97
C GLY A 543 -50.14 10.54 -32.06
N ASN A 544 -50.17 11.30 -30.96
CA ASN A 544 -50.11 12.76 -31.07
C ASN A 544 -49.14 13.38 -30.04
N SER A 545 -47.85 13.12 -30.22
CA SER A 545 -46.83 14.08 -29.76
C SER A 545 -46.78 15.23 -30.76
N LEU A 546 -47.73 16.17 -30.64
CA LEU A 546 -47.63 17.46 -31.31
C LEU A 546 -46.62 18.30 -30.54
N ILE A 547 -45.33 18.01 -30.77
CA ILE A 547 -44.26 18.96 -30.47
C ILE A 547 -44.29 19.96 -31.63
N THR A 548 -44.91 21.12 -31.40
CA THR A 548 -44.78 22.27 -32.29
C THR A 548 -43.31 22.71 -32.28
N THR A 549 -42.54 22.22 -33.25
CA THR A 549 -41.25 22.79 -33.65
C THR A 549 -41.42 23.33 -35.07
N ASN A 550 -41.40 24.65 -35.20
CA ASN A 550 -41.32 25.31 -36.49
C ASN A 550 -39.94 25.01 -37.11
N SER A 551 -39.87 24.05 -38.03
CA SER A 551 -38.81 24.02 -39.04
C SER A 551 -39.30 23.28 -40.28
N THR A 552 -39.31 24.02 -41.38
CA THR A 552 -39.63 23.61 -42.75
C THR A 552 -38.65 22.55 -43.29
N GLY A 553 -39.17 21.51 -43.96
CA GLY A 553 -38.45 20.74 -45.00
C GLY A 553 -38.55 19.21 -44.89
N GLN A 554 -39.32 18.60 -45.82
CA GLN A 554 -39.07 17.39 -46.64
C GLN A 554 -38.07 16.32 -46.15
N ASP A 555 -38.25 14.99 -46.25
CA ASP A 555 -39.09 14.13 -47.09
C ASP A 555 -39.23 12.73 -46.44
N CYS A 556 -40.27 11.99 -46.85
CA CYS A 556 -40.58 10.61 -46.47
C CYS A 556 -39.66 9.56 -47.12
N THR A 557 -39.31 8.47 -46.43
CA THR A 557 -39.41 7.10 -46.99
C THR A 557 -39.52 6.01 -45.91
N ASN A 558 -40.35 5.02 -46.22
CA ASN A 558 -40.85 3.91 -45.42
C ASN A 558 -39.80 2.92 -44.89
N SER A 559 -40.00 2.36 -43.69
CA SER A 559 -39.72 0.94 -43.44
C SER A 559 -40.73 0.34 -42.44
N SER A 560 -41.29 -0.79 -42.88
CA SER A 560 -42.33 -1.59 -42.24
C SER A 560 -41.79 -2.40 -41.07
N THR A 561 -42.37 -2.25 -39.89
CA THR A 561 -42.27 -3.23 -38.80
C THR A 561 -43.65 -3.45 -38.16
N THR A 562 -43.96 -4.73 -37.99
CA THR A 562 -45.19 -5.32 -37.48
C THR A 562 -45.57 -4.78 -36.10
N GLY A 563 -46.59 -3.92 -36.05
CA GLY A 563 -47.08 -3.31 -34.82
C GLY A 563 -47.93 -4.25 -33.98
N PHE A 564 -47.37 -4.77 -32.89
CA PHE A 564 -48.18 -5.06 -31.69
C PHE A 564 -48.54 -3.70 -31.07
N GLY A 565 -49.70 -3.17 -31.44
CA GLY A 565 -50.21 -1.91 -30.89
C GLY A 565 -50.52 -2.05 -29.40
N LEU A 566 -49.59 -1.64 -28.54
CA LEU A 566 -49.78 -1.56 -27.10
C LEU A 566 -50.77 -0.42 -26.80
N ARG A 567 -52.02 -0.81 -26.55
CA ARG A 567 -53.06 0.05 -25.98
C ARG A 567 -52.71 0.29 -24.52
N ILE A 568 -52.80 1.53 -24.01
CA ILE A 568 -53.04 1.73 -22.58
C ILE A 568 -54.26 0.85 -22.23
N PRO A 569 -54.11 -0.21 -21.41
CA PRO A 569 -55.19 -1.16 -21.19
C PRO A 569 -56.43 -0.41 -20.72
N THR A 570 -57.59 -0.66 -21.33
CA THR A 570 -58.89 -0.09 -20.92
C THR A 570 -59.14 -0.22 -19.42
N ARG A 571 -58.51 -1.24 -18.81
CA ARG A 571 -58.45 -1.51 -17.37
C ARG A 571 -57.83 -0.39 -16.53
N LEU A 572 -56.73 0.23 -16.98
CA LEU A 572 -56.09 1.36 -16.28
C LEU A 572 -56.97 2.63 -16.32
N LYS A 573 -57.65 2.86 -17.46
CA LYS A 573 -58.63 3.97 -17.58
C LYS A 573 -59.81 3.79 -16.62
N ILE A 574 -60.30 2.55 -16.45
CA ILE A 574 -61.36 2.21 -15.49
C ILE A 574 -60.88 2.41 -14.04
N ARG A 575 -59.61 2.11 -13.74
CA ARG A 575 -59.03 2.31 -12.41
C ARG A 575 -58.82 3.79 -12.08
N LEU A 576 -58.29 4.60 -13.00
CA LEU A 576 -58.21 6.07 -12.85
C LEU A 576 -59.58 6.66 -12.46
N LEU A 577 -60.64 6.23 -13.13
CA LEU A 577 -62.02 6.63 -12.81
C LEU A 577 -62.50 6.14 -11.43
N ALA A 578 -62.00 5.02 -10.93
CA ALA A 578 -62.33 4.49 -9.61
C ALA A 578 -61.58 5.19 -8.47
N GLU A 579 -60.31 5.55 -8.67
CA GLU A 579 -59.47 6.31 -7.72
C GLU A 579 -60.04 7.73 -7.52
N ILE A 580 -60.48 8.37 -8.61
CA ILE A 580 -61.20 9.66 -8.59
C ILE A 580 -62.46 9.57 -7.72
N LYS A 581 -63.22 8.47 -7.82
CA LYS A 581 -64.46 8.26 -7.04
C LYS A 581 -64.22 8.04 -5.54
N MET A 582 -63.03 7.55 -5.16
CA MET A 582 -62.63 7.38 -3.76
C MET A 582 -62.15 8.70 -3.14
N ASN A 583 -61.39 9.51 -3.89
CA ASN A 583 -60.86 10.81 -3.43
C ASN A 583 -61.84 11.98 -3.56
N SER A 584 -62.94 11.84 -4.32
CA SER A 584 -64.01 12.85 -4.38
C SER A 584 -65.07 12.71 -3.27
N LYS A 585 -64.88 11.78 -2.33
CA LYS A 585 -65.61 11.69 -1.07
C LYS A 585 -64.76 12.24 0.05
#